data_AF-A0A7Y7URI7-F1
#
_entry.id   AF-A0A7Y7URI7-F1
#
_cell.length_a   1.000
_cell.length_b   1.000
_cell.length_c   1.000
_cell.angle_alpha   90.00
_cell.angle_beta   90.00
_cell.angle_gamma   90.00
#
_symmetry.space_group_name_H-M   'P 1'
#
loop_
_entity.id
_entity.type
_entity.pdbx_description
1 polymer ?
#
loop_
_entity_poly.entity_id
_entity_poly.type
_entity_poly.pdbx_seq_one_letter_code
_entity_poly.pdbx_strand_id
1 'polypeptide(L)'
;MEVILGETAGNRLYLRGLAIRYKRWRRQAGCWTPIIWHLALRGHTGGMIELADWFSRIGGPKSLGTPADAFSAAGLYRRAWRKGDARAANNMAVSCFNGNDMMGYRHWLRCAAKAGDTGAARELRNFETRLPHRLAQRVGRLRPQQKRDATY
;
A
#
# COMPACT_ATOMS: atom_id res chain seq x y z
N MET A 1 -17.49 6.88 -7.57
CA MET A 1 -18.34 5.82 -8.14
C MET A 1 -17.51 4.54 -8.18
N GLU A 2 -17.35 3.87 -7.04
CA GLU A 2 -16.59 2.62 -6.97
C GLU A 2 -17.43 1.48 -7.54
N VAL A 3 -16.83 0.80 -8.50
CA VAL A 3 -17.34 -0.38 -9.17
C VAL A 3 -17.65 -1.44 -8.11
N ILE A 4 -18.94 -1.68 -7.88
CA ILE A 4 -19.42 -2.90 -7.22
C ILE A 4 -19.14 -4.03 -8.23
N LEU A 5 -17.89 -4.50 -8.26
CA LEU A 5 -17.54 -5.78 -8.86
C LEU A 5 -18.43 -6.81 -8.18
N GLY A 6 -19.23 -7.50 -9.00
CA GLY A 6 -20.43 -8.26 -8.62
C GLY A 6 -20.35 -8.96 -7.27
N GLU A 7 -21.49 -9.02 -6.59
CA GLU A 7 -21.65 -9.55 -5.23
C GLU A 7 -21.22 -11.02 -5.11
N THR A 8 -19.92 -11.28 -5.11
CA THR A 8 -19.38 -12.59 -4.79
C THR A 8 -19.56 -12.82 -3.29
N ALA A 9 -19.80 -14.06 -2.89
CA ALA A 9 -19.88 -14.44 -1.48
C ALA A 9 -18.65 -13.95 -0.67
N GLY A 10 -17.48 -13.88 -1.32
CA GLY A 10 -16.25 -13.33 -0.75
C GLY A 10 -16.37 -11.85 -0.37
N ASN A 11 -16.94 -11.01 -1.22
CA ASN A 11 -17.12 -9.57 -0.96
C ASN A 11 -18.08 -9.32 0.22
N ARG A 12 -19.19 -10.08 0.28
CA ARG A 12 -20.14 -9.98 1.42
C ARG A 12 -19.48 -10.39 2.73
N LEU A 13 -18.68 -11.45 2.72
CA LEU A 13 -17.95 -11.91 3.89
C LEU A 13 -16.85 -10.92 4.30
N TYR A 14 -16.17 -10.32 3.33
CA TYR A 14 -15.19 -9.26 3.55
C TYR A 14 -15.81 -8.06 4.26
N LEU A 15 -16.94 -7.55 3.76
CA LEU A 15 -17.67 -6.44 4.38
C LEU A 15 -18.13 -6.77 5.80
N ARG A 16 -18.57 -8.01 6.06
CA ARG A 16 -18.88 -8.46 7.43
C ARG A 16 -17.64 -8.44 8.32
N GLY A 17 -16.50 -8.92 7.82
CA GLY A 17 -15.22 -8.88 8.53
C GLY A 17 -14.81 -7.44 8.89
N LEU A 18 -14.91 -6.51 7.93
CA LEU A 18 -14.65 -5.09 8.17
C LEU A 18 -15.62 -4.49 9.20
N ALA A 19 -16.91 -4.82 9.11
CA ALA A 19 -17.89 -4.34 10.08
C ALA A 19 -17.55 -4.78 11.51
N ILE A 20 -17.02 -6.00 11.70
CA ILE A 20 -16.57 -6.47 13.01
C ILE A 20 -15.31 -5.72 13.46
N ARG A 21 -14.32 -5.53 12.56
CA ARG A 21 -13.07 -4.81 12.85
C ARG A 21 -13.32 -3.36 13.29
N TYR A 22 -14.24 -2.65 12.63
CA TYR A 22 -14.47 -1.21 12.87
C TYR A 22 -15.61 -0.93 13.86
N LYS A 23 -16.48 -1.88 14.19
CA LYS A 23 -17.50 -1.71 15.25
C LYS A 23 -16.87 -1.85 16.64
N ARG A 24 -16.46 -0.70 17.20
CA ARG A 24 -15.77 -0.55 18.50
C ARG A 24 -16.64 -0.80 19.75
N TRP A 25 -17.95 -1.06 19.61
CA TRP A 25 -18.94 -0.89 20.70
C TRP A 25 -19.65 -2.15 21.24
N ARG A 26 -19.13 -3.36 20.99
CA ARG A 26 -19.63 -4.56 21.70
C ARG A 26 -18.47 -5.35 22.31
N ARG A 27 -18.70 -5.86 23.53
CA ARG A 27 -17.87 -6.82 24.31
C ARG A 27 -17.51 -8.13 23.57
N GLN A 28 -17.85 -8.22 22.29
CA GLN A 28 -17.45 -9.26 21.35
C GLN A 28 -16.65 -8.57 20.24
N ALA A 29 -15.43 -8.10 20.53
CA ALA A 29 -14.43 -7.89 19.49
C ALA A 29 -14.04 -9.26 18.93
N GLY A 30 -15.01 -9.94 18.31
CA GLY A 30 -14.88 -11.28 17.78
C GLY A 30 -13.85 -11.23 16.67
N CYS A 31 -12.95 -12.20 16.68
CA CYS A 31 -11.78 -12.25 15.82
C CYS A 31 -12.19 -12.08 14.36
N TRP A 32 -12.04 -10.88 13.81
CA TRP A 32 -12.21 -10.63 12.38
C TRP A 32 -11.03 -11.26 11.59
N THR A 33 -9.92 -11.52 12.28
CA THR A 33 -8.68 -12.05 11.74
C THR A 33 -8.84 -13.41 11.05
N PRO A 34 -9.52 -14.45 11.58
CA PRO A 34 -9.75 -15.71 10.85
C PRO A 34 -10.58 -15.53 9.59
N ILE A 35 -11.57 -14.63 9.60
CA ILE A 35 -12.40 -14.35 8.42
C ILE A 35 -11.55 -13.76 7.31
N ILE A 36 -10.71 -12.77 7.64
CA ILE A 36 -9.85 -12.15 6.65
C ILE A 36 -8.71 -13.08 6.22
N TRP A 37 -8.15 -13.90 7.13
CA TRP A 37 -7.18 -14.94 6.77
C TRP A 37 -7.76 -15.94 5.78
N HIS A 38 -8.98 -16.43 6.02
CA HIS A 38 -9.67 -17.31 5.10
C HIS A 38 -9.80 -16.67 3.71
N LEU A 39 -10.20 -15.40 3.64
CA LEU A 39 -10.32 -14.66 2.38
C LEU A 39 -8.96 -14.46 1.69
N ALA A 40 -7.91 -14.09 2.44
CA ALA A 40 -6.57 -13.89 1.91
C ALA A 40 -5.98 -15.20 1.35
N LEU A 41 -6.20 -16.33 2.03
CA LEU A 41 -5.78 -17.66 1.55
C LEU A 41 -6.52 -18.06 0.27
N ARG A 42 -7.81 -17.72 0.15
CA ARG A 42 -8.59 -17.89 -1.09
C ARG A 42 -8.22 -16.89 -2.20
N GLY A 43 -7.32 -15.95 -1.92
CA GLY A 43 -6.81 -15.04 -2.93
C GLY A 43 -7.56 -13.72 -3.07
N HIS A 44 -8.38 -13.34 -2.08
CA HIS A 44 -9.07 -12.05 -2.05
C HIS A 44 -8.07 -10.91 -1.75
N THR A 45 -7.91 -9.97 -2.68
CA THR A 45 -6.86 -8.93 -2.59
C THR A 45 -7.11 -7.96 -1.43
N GLY A 46 -8.36 -7.52 -1.24
CA GLY A 46 -8.71 -6.67 -0.10
C GLY A 46 -8.42 -7.34 1.24
N GLY A 47 -8.55 -8.67 1.33
CA GLY A 47 -8.26 -9.38 2.57
C GLY A 47 -6.75 -9.43 2.88
N MET A 48 -5.93 -9.60 1.84
CA MET A 48 -4.47 -9.52 1.95
C MET A 48 -4.04 -8.12 2.40
N ILE A 49 -4.59 -7.06 1.77
CA ILE A 49 -4.27 -5.66 2.11
C ILE A 49 -4.64 -5.37 3.55
N GLU A 50 -5.84 -5.76 4.00
CA GLU A 50 -6.28 -5.48 5.37
C GLU A 50 -5.44 -6.18 6.44
N LEU A 51 -5.01 -7.43 6.20
CA LEU A 51 -4.08 -8.11 7.10
C LEU A 51 -2.71 -7.45 7.10
N ALA A 52 -2.20 -7.05 5.94
CA ALA A 52 -0.92 -6.37 5.82
C ALA A 52 -0.93 -5.01 6.55
N ASP A 53 -1.97 -4.22 6.38
CA ASP A 53 -2.18 -2.95 7.09
C ASP A 53 -2.25 -3.17 8.61
N TRP A 54 -2.97 -4.22 9.04
CA TRP A 54 -3.07 -4.57 10.45
C TRP A 54 -1.71 -4.97 11.05
N PHE A 55 -0.95 -5.83 10.37
CA PHE A 55 0.40 -6.21 10.80
C PHE A 55 1.34 -5.02 10.86
N SER A 56 1.38 -4.21 9.78
CA SER A 56 2.21 -3.01 9.69
C SER A 56 1.90 -2.00 10.80
N ARG A 57 0.63 -1.92 11.23
CA ARG A 57 0.20 -0.99 12.28
C ARG A 57 0.48 -1.51 13.70
N ILE A 58 0.38 -2.83 13.93
CA ILE A 58 0.64 -3.42 15.26
C ILE A 58 2.12 -3.51 15.56
N GLY A 59 2.93 -4.00 14.61
CA GLY A 59 4.35 -4.23 14.86
C GLY A 59 5.27 -3.06 14.48
N GLY A 60 4.68 -1.92 14.09
CA GLY A 60 5.41 -0.72 13.67
C GLY A 60 6.18 -0.89 12.36
N PRO A 61 7.09 0.03 12.01
CA PRO A 61 7.74 0.03 10.69
C PRO A 61 8.59 -1.21 10.38
N LYS A 62 9.17 -1.84 11.42
CA LYS A 62 9.97 -3.07 11.28
C LYS A 62 9.13 -4.32 10.99
N SER A 63 7.81 -4.26 11.23
CA SER A 63 6.91 -5.40 11.03
C SER A 63 6.47 -5.62 9.59
N LEU A 64 6.93 -4.77 8.66
CA LEU A 64 6.68 -4.95 7.23
C LEU A 64 7.16 -6.34 6.76
N GLY A 65 8.29 -6.81 7.29
CA GLY A 65 8.88 -8.09 6.93
C GLY A 65 9.42 -8.13 5.50
N THR A 66 9.68 -9.33 4.99
CA THR A 66 10.27 -9.52 3.66
C THR A 66 9.22 -9.92 2.62
N PRO A 67 9.22 -9.35 1.40
CA PRO A 67 8.29 -9.76 0.33
C PRO A 67 8.41 -11.24 -0.09
N ALA A 68 9.47 -11.93 0.33
CA ALA A 68 9.64 -13.37 0.13
C ALA A 68 8.78 -14.21 1.09
N ASP A 69 8.50 -13.71 2.30
CA ASP A 69 7.63 -14.36 3.26
C ASP A 69 6.17 -14.03 2.93
N ALA A 70 5.43 -15.03 2.47
CA ALA A 70 4.05 -14.90 2.01
C ALA A 70 3.04 -14.49 3.10
N PHE A 71 3.41 -14.63 4.38
CA PHE A 71 2.57 -14.28 5.53
C PHE A 71 2.96 -12.95 6.19
N SER A 72 4.12 -12.40 5.82
CA SER A 72 4.49 -11.03 6.20
C SER A 72 3.60 -9.98 5.53
N ALA A 73 3.54 -8.77 6.09
CA ALA A 73 2.82 -7.65 5.48
C ALA A 73 3.33 -7.35 4.06
N ALA A 74 4.65 -7.37 3.86
CA ALA A 74 5.29 -7.18 2.56
C ALA A 74 4.88 -8.25 1.54
N GLY A 75 4.85 -9.53 1.96
CA GLY A 75 4.45 -10.63 1.10
C GLY A 75 2.97 -10.57 0.72
N LEU A 76 2.11 -10.20 1.67
CA LEU A 76 0.68 -10.00 1.44
C LEU A 76 0.43 -8.86 0.43
N TYR A 77 1.09 -7.71 0.58
CA TYR A 77 1.01 -6.62 -0.40
C TYR A 77 1.50 -7.05 -1.78
N ARG A 78 2.66 -7.72 -1.85
CA ARG A 78 3.22 -8.19 -3.12
C ARG A 78 2.26 -9.14 -3.82
N ARG A 79 1.61 -10.05 -3.10
CA ARG A 79 0.64 -11.00 -3.66
C ARG A 79 -0.63 -10.30 -4.15
N ALA A 80 -1.15 -9.34 -3.40
CA ALA A 80 -2.30 -8.55 -3.81
C ALA A 80 -1.99 -7.73 -5.07
N TRP A 81 -0.82 -7.08 -5.12
CA TRP A 81 -0.36 -6.34 -6.30
C TRP A 81 -0.19 -7.25 -7.52
N ARG A 82 0.41 -8.44 -7.37
CA ARG A 82 0.53 -9.43 -8.46
C ARG A 82 -0.82 -9.91 -9.01
N LYS A 83 -1.90 -9.79 -8.23
CA LYS A 83 -3.27 -10.09 -8.67
C LYS A 83 -3.96 -8.90 -9.34
N GLY A 84 -3.28 -7.76 -9.47
CA GLY A 84 -3.78 -6.56 -10.16
C GLY A 84 -4.31 -5.48 -9.22
N ASP A 85 -4.21 -5.64 -7.89
CA ASP A 85 -4.66 -4.61 -6.96
C ASP A 85 -3.61 -3.49 -6.81
N ALA A 86 -3.84 -2.37 -7.50
CA ALA A 86 -2.93 -1.22 -7.48
C ALA A 86 -2.74 -0.61 -6.08
N ARG A 87 -3.76 -0.72 -5.21
CA ARG A 87 -3.72 -0.18 -3.84
C ARG A 87 -2.61 -0.82 -3.02
N ALA A 88 -2.36 -2.12 -3.24
CA ALA A 88 -1.33 -2.85 -2.52
C ALA A 88 0.08 -2.29 -2.77
N ALA A 89 0.39 -1.86 -4.01
CA ALA A 89 1.68 -1.25 -4.29
C ALA A 89 1.84 0.13 -3.62
N ASN A 90 0.78 0.92 -3.57
CA ASN A 90 0.81 2.21 -2.87
C ASN A 90 0.96 2.02 -1.35
N ASN A 91 0.21 1.11 -0.74
CA ASN A 91 0.33 0.81 0.70
C ASN A 91 1.73 0.28 1.04
N MET A 92 2.30 -0.59 0.19
CA MET A 92 3.68 -1.06 0.36
C MET A 92 4.69 0.09 0.29
N ALA A 93 4.48 1.06 -0.61
CA ALA A 93 5.32 2.26 -0.68
C ALA A 93 5.25 3.06 0.63
N VAL A 94 4.05 3.32 1.14
CA VAL A 94 3.86 4.03 2.42
C VAL A 94 4.51 3.29 3.57
N SER A 95 4.39 1.96 3.64
CA SER A 95 5.08 1.16 4.66
C SER A 95 6.60 1.27 4.57
N CYS A 96 7.19 1.26 3.36
CA CYS A 96 8.62 1.51 3.16
C CYS A 96 9.02 2.92 3.63
N PHE A 97 8.22 3.95 3.31
CA PHE A 97 8.47 5.32 3.77
C PHE A 97 8.46 5.42 5.30
N ASN A 98 7.47 4.81 5.95
CA ASN A 98 7.39 4.75 7.41
C ASN A 98 8.57 3.98 8.04
N GLY A 99 9.12 3.00 7.31
CA GLY A 99 10.33 2.25 7.66
C GLY A 99 11.63 2.96 7.33
N ASN A 100 11.59 4.19 6.82
CA ASN A 100 12.75 4.94 6.33
C ASN A 100 13.52 4.22 5.20
N ASP A 101 12.88 3.29 4.50
CA ASP A 101 13.41 2.63 3.29
C ASP A 101 13.01 3.44 2.06
N MET A 102 13.84 4.42 1.73
CA MET A 102 13.57 5.34 0.64
C MET A 102 13.73 4.69 -0.76
N MET A 103 14.55 3.64 -0.85
CA MET A 103 14.74 2.89 -2.09
C MET A 103 13.52 2.01 -2.38
N GLY A 104 13.02 1.31 -1.37
CA GLY A 104 11.75 0.58 -1.42
C GLY A 104 10.58 1.49 -1.73
N TYR A 105 10.50 2.66 -1.06
CA TYR A 105 9.45 3.65 -1.33
C TYR A 105 9.41 4.05 -2.81
N ARG A 106 10.55 4.44 -3.39
CA ARG A 106 10.62 4.82 -4.82
C ARG A 106 10.32 3.64 -5.76
N HIS A 107 10.69 2.42 -5.37
CA HIS A 107 10.41 1.23 -6.18
C HIS A 107 8.90 0.97 -6.24
N TRP A 108 8.23 0.93 -5.09
CA TRP A 108 6.81 0.62 -5.01
C TRP A 108 5.92 1.74 -5.54
N LEU A 109 6.32 3.01 -5.39
CA LEU A 109 5.66 4.13 -6.07
C LEU A 109 5.67 3.97 -7.60
N ARG A 110 6.78 3.50 -8.18
CA ARG A 110 6.85 3.20 -9.62
C ARG A 110 5.90 2.08 -10.01
N CYS A 111 5.80 1.03 -9.19
CA CYS A 111 4.86 -0.06 -9.44
C CYS A 111 3.39 0.40 -9.35
N ALA A 112 3.05 1.22 -8.36
CA ALA A 112 1.71 1.79 -8.19
C ALA A 112 1.35 2.73 -9.35
N ALA A 113 2.26 3.62 -9.75
CA ALA A 113 2.08 4.51 -10.90
C ALA A 113 1.87 3.73 -12.21
N LYS A 114 2.63 2.66 -12.44
CA LYS A 114 2.44 1.76 -13.59
C LYS A 114 1.10 1.02 -13.55
N ALA A 115 0.58 0.75 -12.36
CA ALA A 115 -0.73 0.14 -12.16
C ALA A 115 -1.89 1.15 -12.26
N GLY A 116 -1.61 2.44 -12.56
CA GLY A 116 -2.62 3.48 -12.77
C GLY A 116 -2.94 4.35 -11.56
N ASP A 117 -2.20 4.21 -10.45
CA ASP A 117 -2.38 5.09 -9.28
C ASP A 117 -1.81 6.49 -9.57
N THR A 118 -2.71 7.45 -9.78
CA THR A 118 -2.37 8.84 -10.10
C THR A 118 -1.74 9.59 -8.93
N GLY A 119 -2.07 9.21 -7.69
CA GLY A 119 -1.46 9.73 -6.48
C GLY A 119 0.00 9.30 -6.39
N ALA A 120 0.25 8.01 -6.60
CA ALA A 120 1.61 7.47 -6.64
C ALA A 120 2.45 8.09 -7.78
N ALA A 121 1.85 8.33 -8.95
CA ALA A 121 2.53 9.01 -10.06
C ALA A 121 2.93 10.45 -9.71
N ARG A 122 2.04 11.20 -9.01
CA ARG A 122 2.34 12.55 -8.52
C ARG A 122 3.45 12.52 -7.47
N GLU A 123 3.38 11.62 -6.50
CA GLU A 123 4.41 11.47 -5.48
C GLU A 123 5.75 11.06 -6.07
N LEU A 124 5.78 10.16 -7.05
CA LEU A 124 7.00 9.79 -7.75
C LEU A 124 7.65 10.98 -8.47
N ARG A 125 6.84 11.82 -9.14
CA ARG A 125 7.32 13.06 -9.76
C ARG A 125 7.88 14.03 -8.72
N ASN A 126 7.28 14.11 -7.54
CA ASN A 126 7.74 14.97 -6.46
C ASN A 126 8.99 14.40 -5.77
N PHE A 127 9.12 13.07 -5.69
CA PHE A 127 10.24 12.37 -5.08
C PHE A 127 11.57 12.76 -5.73
N GLU A 128 11.60 12.85 -7.06
CA GLU A 128 12.76 13.27 -7.83
C GLU A 128 13.20 14.71 -7.53
N THR A 129 12.33 15.47 -6.88
CA THR A 129 12.52 16.90 -6.60
C THR A 129 12.89 17.18 -5.15
N ARG A 130 12.97 16.15 -4.29
CA ARG A 130 13.39 16.26 -2.89
C ARG A 130 14.92 16.27 -2.69
N LEU A 131 15.70 16.06 -3.76
CA LEU A 131 17.16 16.25 -3.72
C LEU A 131 17.51 17.75 -3.78
N PRO A 132 18.45 18.24 -2.95
CA PRO A 132 19.02 19.58 -3.13
C PRO A 132 19.52 19.73 -4.56
N HIS A 133 19.22 20.86 -5.21
CA HIS A 133 19.44 21.08 -6.65
C HIS A 133 20.86 20.69 -7.12
N ARG A 134 21.89 21.03 -6.34
CA ARG A 134 23.29 20.71 -6.62
C ARG A 134 23.59 19.19 -6.61
N LEU A 135 22.95 18.43 -5.71
CA LEU A 135 23.07 16.96 -5.65
C LEU A 135 22.32 16.29 -6.79
N ALA A 136 21.15 16.81 -7.17
CA ALA A 136 20.39 16.32 -8.33
C ALA A 136 21.13 16.52 -9.66
N GLN A 137 21.82 17.66 -9.80
CA GLN A 137 22.67 17.98 -10.96
C GLN A 137 23.84 17.01 -11.08
N ARG A 138 24.52 16.73 -9.97
CA ARG A 138 25.71 15.85 -9.93
C ARG A 138 25.40 14.41 -10.35
N VAL A 139 24.16 13.94 -10.17
CA VAL A 139 23.71 12.58 -10.54
C VAL A 139 23.02 12.55 -11.92
N GLY A 140 23.03 13.67 -12.67
CA GLY A 140 22.40 13.75 -14.00
C GLY A 140 20.87 13.63 -13.98
N ARG A 141 20.24 13.88 -12.82
CA ARG A 141 18.79 13.83 -12.63
C ARG A 141 18.20 15.21 -12.35
N LEU A 142 18.86 16.25 -12.85
CA LEU A 142 18.36 17.61 -12.71
C LEU A 142 17.03 17.72 -13.43
N ARG A 143 15.97 18.09 -12.70
CA ARG A 143 14.69 18.39 -13.34
C ARG A 143 14.78 19.73 -14.08
N PRO A 144 14.19 19.88 -15.27
CA PRO A 144 13.99 21.18 -15.90
C PRO A 144 13.15 22.10 -14.99
N GLN A 145 13.48 23.40 -14.97
CA GLN A 145 12.75 24.41 -14.20
C GLN A 145 11.29 24.46 -14.65
N GLN A 146 10.34 24.38 -13.72
CA GLN A 146 8.90 24.42 -14.04
C GLN A 146 8.28 25.74 -13.59
N LYS A 147 7.19 26.17 -14.26
CA LYS A 147 6.48 27.43 -13.94
C LYS A 147 6.04 27.56 -12.47
N ARG A 148 5.81 26.44 -11.77
CA ARG A 148 5.47 26.39 -10.33
C ARG A 148 6.61 26.74 -9.37
N ASP A 149 7.85 26.80 -9.86
CA ASP A 149 9.02 27.14 -9.06
C ASP A 149 9.25 28.66 -9.00
N ALA A 150 8.51 29.44 -9.78
CA ALA A 150 8.61 30.90 -9.87
C ALA A 150 7.73 31.64 -8.85
N THR A 151 7.08 30.94 -7.93
CA THR A 151 6.08 31.50 -6.99
C THR A 151 6.54 31.48 -5.53
N TYR A 152 7.80 31.80 -5.25
CA TYR A 152 8.28 32.10 -3.90
C TYR A 152 8.94 33.47 -3.85
#